data_AF-A0A3L7JWP9-F1
#
_entry.id   AF-A0A3L7JWP9-F1
#
_cell.length_a   1.000
_cell.length_b   1.000
_cell.length_c   1.000
_cell.angle_alpha   90.00
_cell.angle_beta   90.00
_cell.angle_gamma   90.00
#
_symmetry.space_group_name_H-M   'P 1'
#
loop_
_entity.id
_entity.type
_entity.pdbx_description
1 polymer ?
#
loop_
_entity_poly.entity_id
_entity_poly.type
_entity_poly.pdbx_seq_one_letter_code
_entity_poly.pdbx_strand_id
1 'polypeptide(L)'
;MNKFGVLSVLMVLISLFAFFILRGPNADLSLIIIILGSLSLLGIISAVISKRWLSGIVGVLTNGVVLVFVYFLLLAKGIGG
;
A
#
# COMPACT_ATOMS: atom_id res chain seq x y z
N MET A 1 11.17 -1.03 -16.74
CA MET A 1 10.14 -0.29 -15.99
C MET A 1 10.49 1.20 -16.05
N ASN A 2 9.52 2.10 -16.18
CA ASN A 2 9.76 3.56 -16.11
C ASN A 2 10.01 3.98 -14.63
N LYS A 3 10.66 5.13 -14.39
CA LYS A 3 10.82 5.77 -13.07
C LYS A 3 9.56 5.71 -12.22
N PHE A 4 8.40 6.05 -12.77
CA PHE A 4 7.12 5.99 -12.05
C PHE A 4 6.64 4.55 -11.75
N GLY A 5 6.92 3.59 -12.64
CA GLY A 5 6.66 2.18 -12.35
C GLY A 5 7.57 1.63 -11.24
N VAL A 6 8.84 2.06 -11.22
CA VAL A 6 9.78 1.72 -10.15
C VAL A 6 9.32 2.32 -8.83
N LEU A 7 8.90 3.59 -8.82
CA LEU A 7 8.32 4.24 -7.65
C LEU A 7 7.08 3.48 -7.14
N SER A 8 6.19 3.06 -8.04
CA SER A 8 5.00 2.28 -7.69
C SER A 8 5.34 0.98 -6.96
N VAL A 9 6.33 0.23 -7.46
CA VAL A 9 6.80 -1.01 -6.82
C VAL A 9 7.51 -0.70 -5.50
N LEU A 10 8.27 0.39 -5.43
CA LEU A 10 8.93 0.83 -4.21
C LEU A 10 7.92 1.15 -3.10
N MET A 11 6.77 1.77 -3.41
CA MET A 11 5.72 2.03 -2.43
C MET A 11 5.17 0.74 -1.81
N VAL A 12 5.07 -0.35 -2.58
CA VAL A 12 4.66 -1.68 -2.06
C VAL A 12 5.73 -2.25 -1.12
N LEU A 13 7.01 -2.14 -1.48
CA LEU A 13 8.10 -2.61 -0.62
C LEU A 13 8.15 -1.81 0.69
N ILE A 14 8.05 -0.48 0.64
CA ILE A 14 8.01 0.37 1.82
C ILE A 14 6.80 0.01 2.68
N SER A 15 5.63 -0.22 2.07
CA SER A 15 4.42 -0.67 2.76
C SER A 15 4.64 -1.97 3.53
N LEU A 16 5.32 -2.94 2.91
CA LEU A 16 5.63 -4.23 3.54
C LEU A 16 6.56 -4.05 4.75
N PHE A 17 7.65 -3.29 4.60
CA PHE A 17 8.57 -3.00 5.70
C PHE A 17 7.90 -2.23 6.82
N ALA A 18 7.12 -1.19 6.49
CA ALA A 18 6.37 -0.40 7.47
C ALA A 18 5.44 -1.28 8.30
N PHE A 19 4.70 -2.20 7.67
CA PHE A 19 3.83 -3.13 8.40
C PHE A 19 4.63 -4.03 9.36
N PHE A 20 5.76 -4.60 8.93
CA PHE A 20 6.57 -5.44 9.80
C PHE A 20 7.21 -4.71 10.98
N ILE A 21 7.53 -3.42 10.81
CA ILE A 21 8.08 -2.56 11.87
C ILE A 21 6.99 -2.15 12.86
N LEU A 22 5.80 -1.80 12.36
CA LEU A 22 4.73 -1.21 13.18
C LEU A 22 3.82 -2.25 13.84
N ARG A 23 3.77 -3.49 13.34
CA ARG A 23 2.95 -4.55 13.95
C ARG A 23 3.45 -4.90 15.35
N GLY A 24 2.54 -5.26 16.25
CA GLY A 24 2.87 -5.70 17.60
C GLY A 24 1.68 -5.63 18.55
N PRO A 25 1.84 -6.08 19.81
CA PRO A 25 0.77 -6.10 20.81
C PRO A 25 0.19 -4.73 21.14
N ASN A 26 1.02 -3.68 21.07
CA ASN A 26 0.65 -2.29 21.35
C ASN A 26 0.60 -1.43 20.08
N ALA A 27 0.40 -2.05 18.92
CA ALA A 27 0.42 -1.35 17.64
C ALA A 27 -0.77 -0.40 17.50
N ASP A 28 -0.51 0.84 17.09
CA ASP A 28 -1.56 1.77 16.69
C ASP A 28 -2.07 1.40 15.29
N LEU A 29 -3.20 0.69 15.29
CA LEU A 29 -3.85 0.24 14.05
C LEU A 29 -4.27 1.42 13.15
N SER A 30 -4.62 2.57 13.72
CA SER A 30 -5.01 3.76 12.94
C SER A 30 -3.82 4.32 12.18
N LEU A 31 -2.66 4.42 12.85
CA LEU A 31 -1.41 4.84 12.23
C LEU A 31 -1.03 3.89 11.08
N ILE A 32 -1.08 2.58 11.33
CA ILE A 32 -0.78 1.55 10.34
C ILE A 32 -1.66 1.71 9.09
N ILE A 33 -2.98 1.85 9.29
CA ILE A 33 -3.95 2.08 8.21
C ILE A 33 -3.62 3.33 7.40
N ILE A 34 -3.32 4.45 8.07
CA ILE A 34 -3.00 5.72 7.40
C ILE A 34 -1.73 5.58 6.56
N ILE A 35 -0.67 4.98 7.09
CA ILE A 35 0.61 4.82 6.38
C ILE A 35 0.46 3.91 5.16
N LEU A 36 -0.08 2.70 5.35
CA LEU A 36 -0.27 1.72 4.27
C LEU A 36 -1.21 2.25 3.19
N GLY A 37 -2.32 2.88 3.59
CA GLY A 37 -3.29 3.46 2.66
C GLY A 37 -2.67 4.59 1.84
N SER A 38 -1.93 5.49 2.48
CA SER A 38 -1.29 6.62 1.79
C SER A 38 -0.20 6.16 0.82
N LEU A 39 0.68 5.25 1.24
CA LEU A 39 1.72 4.69 0.37
C LEU A 39 1.12 3.96 -0.84
N SER A 40 0.08 3.16 -0.61
CA SER A 40 -0.60 2.44 -1.68
C SER A 40 -1.26 3.37 -2.70
N LEU A 41 -1.95 4.42 -2.24
CA LEU A 41 -2.53 5.44 -3.11
C LEU A 41 -1.46 6.14 -3.96
N LEU A 42 -0.33 6.53 -3.35
CA LEU A 42 0.81 7.09 -4.08
C LEU A 42 1.39 6.10 -5.10
N GLY A 43 1.43 4.81 -4.75
CA GLY A 43 1.87 3.73 -5.62
C GLY A 43 0.95 3.55 -6.83
N ILE A 44 -0.37 3.62 -6.64
CA ILE A 44 -1.37 3.57 -7.72
C ILE A 44 -1.24 4.78 -8.64
N ILE A 45 -1.15 5.99 -8.08
CA ILE A 45 -0.96 7.22 -8.86
C ILE A 45 0.31 7.11 -9.73
N SER A 46 1.40 6.63 -9.13
CA SER A 46 2.66 6.40 -9.84
C SER A 46 2.52 5.32 -10.94
N ALA A 47 1.76 4.26 -10.70
CA ALA A 47 1.49 3.22 -11.70
C ALA A 47 0.76 3.77 -12.92
N VAL A 48 -0.29 4.56 -12.69
CA VAL A 48 -1.13 5.17 -13.75
C VAL A 48 -0.31 6.15 -14.59
N ILE A 49 0.57 6.95 -13.97
CA ILE A 49 1.45 7.90 -14.68
C ILE A 49 2.55 7.19 -15.49
N SER A 50 2.82 5.91 -15.25
CA SER A 50 3.98 5.18 -15.80
C SER A 50 4.03 5.09 -17.34
N LYS A 51 2.97 5.45 -18.07
CA LYS A 51 2.80 5.39 -19.55
C LYS A 51 3.04 4.02 -20.19
N ARG A 52 3.68 3.08 -19.50
CA ARG A 52 3.85 1.68 -19.88
C ARG A 52 2.73 0.86 -19.27
N TRP A 53 1.98 0.20 -20.15
CA TRP A 53 0.87 -0.68 -19.81
C TRP A 53 1.22 -1.72 -18.74
N LEU A 54 2.32 -2.45 -18.92
CA LEU A 54 2.75 -3.46 -17.94
C LEU A 54 3.06 -2.86 -16.55
N SER A 55 3.75 -1.72 -16.49
CA SER A 55 4.01 -1.05 -15.22
C SER A 55 2.71 -0.58 -14.54
N GLY A 56 1.76 -0.10 -15.34
CA GLY A 56 0.44 0.32 -14.87
C GLY A 56 -0.33 -0.84 -14.26
N ILE A 57 -0.46 -1.95 -14.99
CA ILE A 57 -1.17 -3.15 -14.51
C ILE A 57 -0.51 -3.69 -13.24
N VAL A 58 0.80 -3.94 -13.27
CA VAL A 58 1.51 -4.51 -12.11
C VAL A 58 1.44 -3.57 -10.91
N GLY A 59 1.64 -2.27 -11.11
CA GLY A 59 1.61 -1.28 -10.05
C GLY A 59 0.22 -1.13 -9.43
N VAL A 60 -0.84 -1.08 -10.24
CA VAL A 60 -2.22 -1.01 -9.74
C VAL A 60 -2.62 -2.30 -9.03
N LEU A 61 -2.28 -3.47 -9.58
CA LEU A 61 -2.62 -4.76 -8.98
C LEU A 61 -1.94 -4.92 -7.62
N THR A 62 -0.64 -4.67 -7.55
CA THR A 62 0.15 -4.86 -6.32
C THR A 62 -0.21 -3.86 -5.22
N ASN A 63 -0.37 -2.57 -5.55
CA ASN A 63 -0.85 -1.59 -4.58
C ASN A 63 -2.34 -1.81 -4.23
N GLY A 64 -3.15 -2.27 -5.20
CA GLY A 64 -4.53 -2.68 -4.97
C GLY A 64 -4.66 -3.77 -3.90
N VAL A 65 -3.78 -4.78 -3.91
CA VAL A 65 -3.71 -5.78 -2.84
C VAL A 65 -3.39 -5.15 -1.49
N VAL A 66 -2.49 -4.16 -1.44
CA VAL A 66 -2.20 -3.41 -0.20
C VAL A 66 -3.45 -2.66 0.28
N LEU A 67 -4.24 -2.05 -0.61
CA LEU A 67 -5.50 -1.39 -0.23
C LEU A 67 -6.55 -2.39 0.28
N VAL A 68 -6.68 -3.55 -0.34
CA VAL A 68 -7.57 -4.62 0.14
C VAL A 68 -7.14 -5.06 1.55
N PHE A 69 -5.83 -5.17 1.79
CA PHE A 69 -5.31 -5.46 3.12
C PHE A 69 -5.64 -4.33 4.12
N VAL A 70 -5.48 -3.06 3.74
CA VAL A 70 -5.87 -1.89 4.56
C VAL A 70 -7.38 -1.91 4.86
N TYR A 71 -8.22 -2.30 3.90
CA TYR A 71 -9.65 -2.45 4.10
C TYR A 71 -9.95 -3.50 5.18
N PHE A 72 -9.27 -4.65 5.17
CA PHE A 72 -9.40 -5.64 6.24
C PHE A 72 -8.92 -5.11 7.60
N LEU A 73 -7.84 -4.32 7.65
CA LEU A 73 -7.40 -3.67 8.89
C LEU A 73 -8.43 -2.67 9.42
N LEU A 74 -9.06 -1.89 8.52
CA LEU A 74 -10.15 -0.98 8.87
C LEU A 74 -11.35 -1.74 9.45
N LEU A 75 -11.74 -2.85 8.82
CA LEU A 75 -12.80 -3.72 9.35
C LEU A 75 -12.41 -4.29 10.71
N ALA A 76 -11.19 -4.78 10.88
CA ALA A 76 -10.70 -5.31 12.15
C ALA A 76 -10.72 -4.24 13.25
N LYS A 77 -10.36 -3.00 12.94
CA LYS A 77 -10.47 -1.87 13.87
C LYS A 77 -11.93 -1.62 14.30
N GLY A 78 -12.88 -1.72 13.37
CA GLY A 78 -14.30 -1.50 13.65
C GLY A 78 -14.97 -2.66 14.40
N ILE A 79 -14.50 -3.90 14.21
CA ILE A 79 -15.04 -5.09 14.88
C ILE A 79 -14.36 -5.33 16.25
N GLY A 80 -13.08 -4.99 16.38
CA GLY A 80 -12.31 -5.13 17.62
C GLY A 80 -12.33 -3.91 18.54
N GLY A 81 -13.28 -2.99 18.32
CA GLY A 81 -13.52 -1.81 19.15
C GLY A 81 -14.28 -2.15 20.44
#